data_AF-A0A970R1Y5-F1
#
_entry.id   AF-A0A970R1Y5-F1
#
_cell.length_a   1.000
_cell.length_b   1.000
_cell.length_c   1.000
_cell.angle_alpha   90.00
_cell.angle_beta   90.00
_cell.angle_gamma   90.00
#
_symmetry.space_group_name_H-M   'P 1'
#
loop_
_entity.id
_entity.type
_entity.pdbx_description
1 polymer ?
#
loop_
_entity_poly.entity_id
_entity_poly.type
_entity_poly.pdbx_seq_one_letter_code
_entity_poly.pdbx_strand_id
1 'polypeptide(L)'
;TYDEVIAIGPLVMMKYVCSLTKEFGVKTVVSMNSIMVDGTGMCGCCRLTVGGETKFACVDGPDFDGHLVDFDESISRSAMYREFEHNAHESACNLLRQEVINNG
;
A
#
# COMPACT_ATOMS: atom_id res chain seq x y z
N THR A 1 -6.69 24.80 15.10
CA THR A 1 -7.15 23.40 15.03
C THR A 1 -7.04 22.95 13.59
N TYR A 2 -6.77 21.68 13.36
CA TYR A 2 -6.73 21.12 12.01
C TYR A 2 -8.08 20.47 11.71
N ASP A 3 -8.58 20.65 10.49
CA ASP A 3 -9.88 20.12 10.07
C ASP A 3 -9.77 18.70 9.48
N GLU A 4 -8.62 18.39 8.87
CA GLU A 4 -8.35 17.12 8.20
C GLU A 4 -6.86 16.81 8.16
N VAL A 5 -6.52 15.53 8.19
CA VAL A 5 -5.17 15.01 7.96
C VAL A 5 -5.19 14.07 6.76
N ILE A 6 -4.21 14.21 5.87
CA ILE A 6 -4.02 13.31 4.73
C ILE A 6 -2.68 12.60 4.94
N ALA A 7 -2.69 11.28 4.97
CA ALA A 7 -1.49 10.47 5.13
C ALA A 7 -1.22 9.61 3.89
N ILE A 8 -0.01 9.74 3.35
CA ILE A 8 0.45 9.03 2.17
C ILE A 8 1.87 8.52 2.46
N GLY A 9 2.05 7.21 2.45
CA GLY A 9 3.36 6.60 2.75
C GLY A 9 3.27 5.10 3.00
N PRO A 10 4.24 4.53 3.71
CA PRO A 10 4.20 3.11 4.08
C PRO A 10 2.94 2.78 4.90
N LEU A 11 2.36 1.60 4.68
CA LEU A 11 1.13 1.16 5.37
C LEU A 11 1.24 1.26 6.90
N VAL A 12 2.40 0.90 7.46
CA VAL A 12 2.68 1.01 8.90
C VAL A 12 2.65 2.46 9.37
N MET A 13 3.22 3.39 8.61
CA MET A 13 3.18 4.82 8.91
C MET A 13 1.73 5.31 8.90
N MET A 14 0.96 4.98 7.86
CA MET A 14 -0.43 5.40 7.73
C MET A 14 -1.29 4.86 8.90
N LYS A 15 -1.10 3.60 9.31
CA LYS A 15 -1.75 2.99 10.48
C LYS A 15 -1.55 3.81 11.76
N TYR A 16 -0.31 4.20 12.04
CA TYR A 16 0.00 4.97 13.25
C TYR A 16 -0.45 6.43 13.18
N VAL A 17 -0.42 7.05 12.00
CA VAL A 17 -1.00 8.39 11.81
C VAL A 17 -2.51 8.37 12.06
N CYS A 18 -3.23 7.39 11.52
CA CYS A 18 -4.67 7.19 11.79
C CYS A 18 -4.96 6.96 13.27
N SER A 19 -4.12 6.19 13.97
CA SER A 19 -4.28 5.92 15.41
C SER A 19 -4.13 7.20 16.23
N LEU A 20 -3.08 7.99 15.94
CA LEU A 20 -2.81 9.26 16.62
C LEU A 20 -3.93 10.28 16.39
N THR A 21 -4.31 10.51 15.14
CA THR A 21 -5.33 11.49 14.76
C THR A 21 -6.71 11.16 15.30
N LYS A 22 -7.02 9.87 15.49
CA LYS A 22 -8.25 9.41 16.13
C LYS A 22 -8.35 9.86 17.59
N GLU A 23 -7.25 9.94 18.32
CA GLU A 23 -7.20 10.47 19.69
C GLU A 23 -7.54 11.97 19.74
N PHE A 24 -7.21 12.71 18.68
CA PHE A 24 -7.55 14.12 18.54
C PHE A 24 -8.91 14.37 17.89
N GLY A 25 -9.64 13.32 17.50
CA GLY A 25 -10.93 13.43 16.82
C GLY A 25 -10.84 14.11 15.44
N VAL A 26 -9.67 14.09 14.81
CA VAL A 26 -9.44 14.74 13.51
C VAL A 26 -9.67 13.74 12.39
N LYS A 27 -10.50 14.10 11.41
CA LYS A 27 -10.75 13.29 10.22
C LYS A 27 -9.43 12.99 9.50
N THR A 28 -9.20 11.72 9.16
CA THR A 28 -7.96 11.30 8.49
C THR A 28 -8.26 10.49 7.24
N VAL A 29 -7.71 10.94 6.13
CA VAL A 29 -7.79 10.26 4.83
C VAL A 29 -6.44 9.60 4.54
N VAL A 30 -6.48 8.38 4.03
CA VAL A 30 -5.28 7.64 3.61
C VAL A 30 -5.38 7.27 2.13
N SER A 31 -4.30 7.50 1.39
CA SER A 31 -4.17 7.04 0.01
C SER A 31 -3.55 5.65 0.02
N MET A 32 -4.36 4.63 -0.20
CA MET A 32 -3.93 3.23 -0.14
C MET A 32 -3.06 2.84 -1.34
N ASN A 33 -1.96 2.15 -1.07
CA ASN A 33 -0.98 1.68 -2.05
C ASN A 33 -1.05 0.16 -2.25
N SER A 34 -2.26 -0.40 -2.28
CA SER A 34 -2.50 -1.82 -2.52
C SER A 34 -1.93 -2.29 -3.86
N ILE A 35 -1.53 -3.56 -3.95
CA ILE A 35 -1.05 -4.16 -5.20
C ILE A 35 -2.14 -4.03 -6.28
N MET A 36 -1.76 -3.53 -7.46
CA MET A 36 -2.65 -3.34 -8.60
C MET A 36 -2.14 -4.13 -9.82
N VAL A 37 -3.09 -4.62 -10.64
CA VAL A 37 -2.77 -5.32 -11.89
C VAL A 37 -3.48 -4.65 -13.06
N ASP A 38 -4.82 -4.68 -13.08
CA ASP A 38 -5.62 -4.10 -14.16
C ASP A 38 -5.92 -2.62 -13.94
N GLY A 39 -6.19 -2.20 -12.70
CA GLY A 39 -6.53 -0.82 -12.37
C GLY A 39 -7.93 -0.38 -12.81
N THR A 40 -8.78 -1.32 -13.26
CA THR A 40 -10.13 -1.04 -13.80
C THR A 40 -11.25 -1.73 -13.02
N GLY A 41 -10.92 -2.42 -11.92
CA GLY A 41 -11.87 -3.12 -11.06
C GLY A 41 -12.25 -4.54 -11.51
N MET A 42 -11.58 -5.10 -12.53
CA MET A 42 -11.90 -6.41 -13.07
C MET A 42 -11.21 -7.56 -12.31
N CYS A 43 -10.02 -7.33 -11.74
CA CYS A 43 -9.24 -8.43 -11.12
C CYS A 43 -9.40 -8.55 -9.59
N GLY A 44 -9.78 -7.48 -8.90
CA GLY A 44 -9.88 -7.46 -7.44
C GLY A 44 -8.54 -7.64 -6.68
N CYS A 45 -7.39 -7.47 -7.35
CA CYS A 45 -6.08 -7.58 -6.70
C CYS A 45 -5.86 -6.47 -5.66
N CYS A 46 -6.36 -5.27 -5.95
CA CYS A 46 -6.27 -4.11 -5.07
C CYS A 46 -7.35 -4.08 -3.97
N ARG A 47 -8.03 -5.21 -3.72
CA ARG A 47 -9.08 -5.28 -2.68
C ARG A 47 -8.52 -5.03 -1.29
N LEU A 48 -9.34 -4.38 -0.46
CA LEU A 48 -9.12 -4.12 0.95
C LEU A 48 -10.45 -4.01 1.68
N THR A 49 -10.46 -4.29 2.98
CA THR A 49 -11.63 -4.08 3.83
C THR A 49 -11.66 -2.65 4.37
N VAL A 50 -12.78 -1.95 4.17
CA VAL A 50 -13.05 -0.62 4.71
C VAL A 50 -14.43 -0.62 5.36
N GLY A 51 -14.49 -0.39 6.67
CA GLY A 51 -15.75 -0.36 7.41
C GLY A 51 -16.51 -1.69 7.42
N GLY A 52 -15.81 -2.82 7.26
CA GLY A 52 -16.40 -4.16 7.17
C GLY A 52 -16.87 -4.56 5.77
N GLU A 53 -16.73 -3.69 4.76
CA GLU A 53 -17.03 -4.00 3.37
C GLU A 53 -15.75 -4.16 2.55
N THR A 54 -15.76 -5.12 1.62
CA THR A 54 -14.69 -5.23 0.62
C THR A 54 -14.85 -4.11 -0.42
N LYS A 55 -13.80 -3.30 -0.59
CA LYS A 55 -13.67 -2.24 -1.60
C LYS A 55 -12.48 -2.50 -2.50
N PHE A 56 -12.43 -1.89 -3.67
CA PHE A 56 -11.31 -1.95 -4.61
C PHE A 56 -10.61 -0.60 -4.71
N ALA A 57 -9.33 -0.51 -4.31
CA ALA A 57 -8.61 0.76 -4.30
C ALA A 57 -8.54 1.47 -5.66
N CYS A 58 -8.54 0.72 -6.78
CA CYS A 58 -8.50 1.31 -8.12
C CYS A 58 -9.83 1.89 -8.63
N VAL A 59 -10.96 1.56 -8.00
CA VAL A 59 -12.30 2.02 -8.41
C VAL A 59 -12.98 2.83 -7.31
N ASP A 60 -12.96 2.31 -6.08
CA ASP A 60 -13.60 2.93 -4.92
C ASP A 60 -12.67 3.90 -4.17
N GLY A 61 -11.37 3.88 -4.48
CA GLY A 61 -10.33 4.66 -3.80
C GLY A 61 -9.58 5.60 -4.75
N PRO A 62 -8.24 5.77 -4.60
CA PRO A 62 -7.37 5.14 -3.60
C PRO A 62 -7.51 5.75 -2.20
N ASP A 63 -8.21 6.88 -2.10
CA ASP A 63 -8.41 7.63 -0.86
C ASP A 63 -9.58 7.05 -0.05
N PHE A 64 -9.29 6.61 1.17
CA PHE A 64 -10.28 6.05 2.08
C PHE A 64 -10.24 6.75 3.44
N ASP A 65 -11.33 6.62 4.20
CA ASP A 65 -11.33 6.97 5.62
C ASP A 65 -10.35 6.06 6.37
N GLY A 66 -9.24 6.63 6.79
CA GLY A 66 -8.15 5.93 7.45
C GLY A 66 -8.55 5.34 8.80
N HIS A 67 -9.67 5.75 9.40
CA HIS A 67 -10.16 5.17 10.65
C HIS A 67 -11.00 3.90 10.44
N LEU A 68 -11.39 3.63 9.18
CA LEU A 68 -12.21 2.47 8.79
C LEU A 68 -11.44 1.39 8.02
N VAL A 69 -10.21 1.68 7.60
CA VAL A 69 -9.36 0.74 6.85
C VAL A 69 -8.83 -0.40 7.76
N ASP A 70 -8.92 -1.64 7.28
CA ASP A 70 -8.19 -2.76 7.87
C ASP A 70 -6.72 -2.75 7.41
N PHE A 71 -5.86 -2.15 8.24
CA PHE A 71 -4.43 -2.09 7.97
C PHE A 71 -3.73 -3.44 8.13
N ASP A 72 -4.23 -4.34 8.98
CA ASP A 72 -3.56 -5.63 9.22
C ASP A 72 -3.74 -6.56 8.01
N GLU A 73 -4.95 -6.58 7.42
CA GLU A 73 -5.19 -7.20 6.12
C GLU A 73 -4.26 -6.58 5.05
N SER A 74 -4.26 -5.26 4.93
CA SER A 74 -3.51 -4.55 3.89
C SER A 74 -1.99 -4.79 3.98
N ILE A 75 -1.43 -4.78 5.21
CA ILE A 75 -0.02 -5.06 5.47
C ILE A 75 0.32 -6.50 5.10
N SER A 76 -0.50 -7.47 5.51
CA SER A 76 -0.30 -8.88 5.16
C SER A 76 -0.29 -9.08 3.64
N ARG A 77 -1.25 -8.47 2.94
CA ARG A 77 -1.36 -8.54 1.48
C ARG A 77 -0.18 -7.90 0.75
N SER A 78 0.42 -6.84 1.32
CA SER A 78 1.57 -6.16 0.72
C SER A 78 2.81 -7.06 0.59
N ALA A 79 2.93 -8.11 1.41
CA ALA A 79 4.06 -9.03 1.37
C ALA A 79 3.86 -10.24 0.43
N MET A 80 2.73 -10.32 -0.29
CA MET A 80 2.34 -11.49 -1.07
C MET A 80 3.37 -11.90 -2.14
N TYR A 81 4.06 -10.93 -2.75
CA TYR A 81 5.05 -11.17 -3.81
C TYR A 81 6.51 -11.02 -3.35
N ARG A 82 6.76 -10.93 -2.04
CA ARG A 82 8.09 -10.63 -1.50
C ARG A 82 9.20 -11.56 -2.01
N GLU A 83 8.93 -12.85 -2.14
CA GLU A 83 9.90 -13.82 -2.66
C GLU A 83 10.19 -13.61 -4.15
N PHE A 84 9.14 -13.37 -4.95
CA PHE A 84 9.28 -13.08 -6.38
C PHE A 84 10.05 -11.78 -6.61
N GLU A 85 9.72 -10.73 -5.85
CA GLU A 85 10.42 -9.44 -5.88
C GLU A 85 11.89 -9.60 -5.49
N HIS A 86 12.19 -10.38 -4.45
CA HIS A 86 13.57 -10.65 -4.02
C HIS A 86 14.37 -11.40 -5.10
N ASN A 87 13.81 -12.47 -5.68
CA ASN A 87 14.47 -13.24 -6.72
C ASN A 87 14.70 -12.40 -8.00
N ALA A 88 13.74 -11.55 -8.37
CA ALA A 88 13.88 -10.63 -9.49
C ALA A 88 14.97 -9.57 -9.23
N HIS A 89 15.02 -9.03 -8.01
CA HIS A 89 16.05 -8.08 -7.60
C HIS A 89 17.46 -8.69 -7.66
N GLU A 90 17.65 -9.89 -7.09
CA GLU A 90 18.94 -10.61 -7.15
C GLU A 90 19.37 -10.91 -8.58
N SER A 91 18.44 -11.35 -9.43
CA SER A 91 18.71 -11.61 -10.85
C SER A 91 19.19 -10.35 -11.58
N ALA A 92 18.53 -9.20 -11.33
CA ALA A 92 18.91 -7.92 -11.91
C ALA A 92 20.29 -7.43 -11.39
N CYS A 93 20.57 -7.55 -10.09
CA CYS A 93 21.87 -7.20 -9.52
C CYS A 93 23.02 -8.03 -10.10
N ASN A 94 22.79 -9.32 -10.39
CA ASN A 94 23.78 -10.18 -11.03
C ASN A 94 24.08 -9.75 -12.48
N LEU A 95 23.07 -9.28 -13.23
CA LEU A 95 23.25 -8.74 -14.58
C LEU A 95 24.08 -7.46 -14.56
N LEU A 96 23.77 -6.52 -13.66
CA LEU A 96 24.54 -5.27 -13.50
C LEU A 96 26.00 -5.57 -13.14
N ARG A 97 26.24 -6.59 -12.31
CA ARG A 97 27.60 -7.02 -11.96
C ARG A 97 28.35 -7.62 -13.15
N GLN A 98 27.66 -8.38 -14.01
CA GLN A 98 28.25 -8.92 -15.24
C GLN A 98 28.56 -7.82 -16.26
N GLU A 99 27.71 -6.81 -16.40
CA GLU A 99 27.99 -5.66 -17.28
C GLU A 99 29.24 -4.89 -16.86
N VAL A 100 29.46 -4.69 -15.56
CA VAL A 100 30.69 -4.05 -15.04
C VAL A 100 31.93 -4.90 -15.32
N ILE A 101 31.85 -6.23 -15.19
CA ILE A 101 32.96 -7.15 -15.46
C ILE A 101 33.27 -7.23 -16.97
N ASN A 102 32.25 -7.18 -17.82
CA ASN A 102 32.41 -7.34 -19.27
C ASN A 102 32.82 -6.04 -19.99
N ASN A 103 32.59 -4.86 -19.38
CA ASN A 103 32.92 -3.54 -19.94
C ASN A 103 34.18 -2.90 -19.32
N GLY A 104 34.89 -3.59 -18.43
CA GLY A 104 36.18 -3.17 -17.83
C GLY A 104 37.33 -4.02 -18.32
#